data_AF-A0A8C3VIR7-F1
#
_entry.id   AF-A0A8C3VIR7-F1
#
_cell.length_a   1.000
_cell.length_b   1.000
_cell.length_c   1.000
_cell.angle_alpha   90.00
_cell.angle_beta   90.00
_cell.angle_gamma   90.00
#
_symmetry.space_group_name_H-M   'P 1'
#
loop_
_entity.id
_entity.type
_entity.pdbx_description
1 polymer ?
#
loop_
_entity_poly.entity_id
_entity_poly.type
_entity_poly.pdbx_seq_one_letter_code
_entity_poly.pdbx_strand_id
1 'polypeptide(L)'
;MPFSSLHPSIPRPRGLRAQKAALVLLGACLVVLWGLEELPDHTLQWLVLHLASQQIGLLVKGLCSLAEELCHVHSRYQSSYWRAVQACLARPIRCGALLLLSCYFYFALQNMPLTWMLALLGLSQALNILLGLQCLAPAEVSAICEKRNLNVAHGLAWSYYIGYLRLILPGFRARIQTYNRLHKNVLRGAGSHRLHILFPLDCGVPDNLSVADPNIRFLDELPQQSTDRAGIKGRVYTNSIYELLENGQPNPQREAASPCRRRSSGTFGRRKGRLPWAAR
;
A
#
# COMPACT_ATOMS: atom_id res chain seq x y z
N MET A 1 -2.41 15.66 26.67
CA MET A 1 -3.80 15.64 26.17
C MET A 1 -4.40 14.28 26.53
N PRO A 2 -5.31 14.17 27.52
CA PRO A 2 -5.96 12.89 27.78
C PRO A 2 -6.95 12.63 26.63
N PHE A 3 -6.82 11.46 25.99
CA PHE A 3 -7.72 11.05 24.91
C PHE A 3 -9.15 10.94 25.47
N SER A 4 -10.07 11.77 24.96
CA SER A 4 -11.51 11.65 25.20
C SER A 4 -11.97 10.28 24.70
N SER A 5 -12.39 9.40 25.62
CA SER A 5 -12.91 8.09 25.26
C SER A 5 -14.36 8.22 24.82
N LEU A 6 -14.57 8.41 23.50
CA LEU A 6 -15.89 8.45 22.87
C LEU A 6 -16.77 7.24 23.24
N HIS A 7 -16.17 6.04 23.35
CA HIS A 7 -16.86 4.82 23.78
C HIS A 7 -15.84 3.80 24.32
N PRO A 8 -16.14 3.04 25.39
CA PRO A 8 -15.20 2.08 25.98
C PRO A 8 -14.78 0.94 25.05
N SER A 9 -15.62 0.58 24.07
CA SER A 9 -15.29 -0.47 23.07
C SER A 9 -14.37 0.01 21.95
N ILE A 10 -14.03 1.30 21.87
CA ILE A 10 -13.11 1.81 20.85
C ILE A 10 -11.68 1.48 21.30
N PRO A 11 -10.92 0.71 20.49
CA PRO A 11 -9.56 0.33 20.87
C PRO A 11 -8.66 1.56 20.96
N ARG A 12 -7.83 1.60 22.00
CA ARG A 12 -6.80 2.63 22.19
C ARG A 12 -5.60 2.35 21.26
N PRO A 13 -4.87 3.40 20.85
CA PRO A 13 -3.64 3.20 20.08
C PRO A 13 -2.64 2.36 20.88
N ARG A 14 -1.93 1.47 20.19
CA ARG A 14 -0.93 0.60 20.80
C ARG A 14 0.24 1.42 21.34
N GLY A 15 0.68 1.09 22.56
CA GLY A 15 1.79 1.76 23.26
C GLY A 15 3.09 0.94 23.27
N LEU A 16 4.07 1.41 24.05
CA LEU A 16 5.42 0.83 24.14
C LEU A 16 5.55 -0.33 25.15
N ARG A 17 4.45 -0.96 25.55
CA ARG A 17 4.46 -1.97 26.64
C ARG A 17 5.29 -3.20 26.30
N ALA A 18 5.24 -3.68 25.06
CA ALA A 18 6.02 -4.83 24.61
C ALA A 18 7.55 -4.59 24.73
N GLN A 19 8.01 -3.39 24.38
CA GLN A 19 9.43 -3.02 24.51
C GLN A 19 9.89 -2.97 25.96
N LYS A 20 9.04 -2.43 26.86
CA LYS A 20 9.34 -2.40 28.30
C LYS A 20 9.40 -3.82 28.87
N ALA A 21 8.47 -4.69 28.52
CA ALA A 21 8.47 -6.08 28.96
C ALA A 21 9.71 -6.84 28.46
N ALA A 22 10.10 -6.64 27.19
CA ALA A 22 11.32 -7.23 26.63
C ALA A 22 12.59 -6.76 27.36
N LEU A 23 12.66 -5.48 27.74
CA LEU A 23 13.79 -4.95 28.50
C LEU A 23 13.88 -5.55 29.91
N VAL A 24 12.74 -5.71 30.59
CA VAL A 24 12.68 -6.35 31.91
C VAL A 24 13.12 -7.81 31.82
N LEU A 25 12.65 -8.54 30.82
CA LEU A 25 13.04 -9.94 30.60
C LEU A 25 14.55 -10.06 30.31
N LEU A 26 15.09 -9.17 29.46
CA LEU A 26 16.52 -9.12 29.17
C LEU A 26 17.34 -8.93 30.46
N GLY A 27 16.94 -7.96 31.30
CA GLY A 27 17.60 -7.71 32.58
C GLY A 27 17.56 -8.93 33.51
N ALA A 28 16.40 -9.61 33.59
CA ALA A 28 16.27 -10.83 34.39
C ALA A 28 17.20 -11.95 33.90
N CYS A 29 17.28 -12.17 32.58
CA CYS A 29 18.20 -13.16 32.01
C CYS A 29 19.66 -12.83 32.32
N LEU A 30 20.06 -11.56 32.27
CA LEU A 30 21.43 -11.14 32.61
C LEU A 30 21.76 -11.37 34.09
N VAL A 31 20.82 -11.12 35.00
CA VAL A 31 21.01 -11.40 36.44
C VAL A 31 21.18 -12.90 36.69
N VAL A 32 20.40 -13.74 36.01
CA VAL A 32 20.52 -15.20 36.10
C VAL A 32 21.89 -15.67 35.58
N LEU A 33 22.30 -15.20 34.41
CA LEU A 33 23.61 -15.51 33.83
C LEU A 33 24.77 -15.06 34.74
N TRP A 34 24.64 -13.90 35.38
CA TRP A 34 25.63 -13.41 36.34
C TRP A 34 25.75 -14.33 37.57
N GLY A 35 24.64 -14.91 38.03
CA GLY A 35 24.62 -15.82 39.18
C GLY A 35 25.14 -17.24 38.90
N LEU A 36 25.33 -17.62 37.63
CA LEU A 36 25.77 -18.96 37.22
C LEU A 36 27.30 -19.13 37.13
N GLU A 37 28.10 -18.06 37.30
CA GLU A 37 29.58 -18.06 37.29
C GLU A 37 30.24 -18.82 36.11
N GLU A 38 29.58 -18.93 34.97
CA GLU A 38 30.16 -19.57 33.77
C GLU A 38 31.24 -18.69 33.10
N LEU A 39 32.24 -19.33 32.50
CA LEU A 39 33.38 -18.64 31.86
C LEU A 39 32.92 -17.82 30.64
N PRO A 40 33.12 -16.49 30.62
CA PRO A 40 32.48 -15.58 29.67
C PRO A 40 32.91 -15.78 28.21
N ASP A 41 34.13 -16.28 27.96
CA ASP A 41 34.71 -16.32 26.62
C ASP A 41 33.94 -17.22 25.66
N HIS A 42 33.47 -18.38 26.10
CA HIS A 42 32.69 -19.29 25.26
C HIS A 42 31.27 -18.75 24.99
N THR A 43 30.63 -18.14 25.99
CA THR A 43 29.28 -17.59 25.84
C THR A 43 29.24 -16.43 24.83
N LEU A 44 30.28 -15.58 24.83
CA LEU A 44 30.42 -14.48 23.88
C LEU A 44 30.63 -14.99 22.45
N GLN A 45 31.43 -16.04 22.26
CA GLN A 45 31.63 -16.67 20.95
C GLN A 45 30.32 -17.18 20.36
N TRP A 46 29.52 -17.92 21.14
CA TRP A 46 28.22 -18.42 20.71
C TRP A 46 27.23 -17.30 20.40
N LEU A 47 27.23 -16.23 21.20
CA LEU A 47 26.39 -15.06 20.98
C LEU A 47 26.75 -14.36 19.66
N VAL A 48 28.04 -14.13 19.39
CA VAL A 48 28.52 -13.53 18.15
C VAL A 48 28.12 -14.39 16.94
N LEU A 49 28.29 -15.71 17.03
CA LEU A 49 27.90 -16.63 15.97
C LEU A 49 26.38 -16.61 15.74
N HIS A 50 25.59 -16.60 16.81
CA HIS A 50 24.14 -16.55 16.72
C HIS A 50 23.68 -15.24 16.05
N LEU A 51 24.20 -14.10 16.48
CA LEU A 51 23.89 -12.79 15.90
C LEU A 51 24.31 -12.72 14.43
N ALA A 52 25.50 -13.21 14.08
CA ALA A 52 25.97 -13.29 12.69
C ALA A 52 25.01 -14.12 11.82
N SER A 53 24.59 -15.29 12.32
CA SER A 53 23.67 -16.18 11.60
C SER A 53 22.29 -15.54 11.38
N GLN A 54 21.77 -14.79 12.36
CA GLN A 54 20.54 -14.02 12.23
C GLN A 54 20.67 -12.92 11.17
N GLN A 55 21.79 -12.17 11.14
CA GLN A 55 21.98 -11.11 10.14
C GLN A 55 22.09 -11.69 8.72
N ILE A 56 22.85 -12.78 8.53
CA ILE A 56 22.96 -13.46 7.24
C ILE A 56 21.58 -14.00 6.81
N GLY A 57 20.78 -14.55 7.75
CA GLY A 57 19.43 -15.00 7.43
C GLY A 57 18.50 -13.88 6.94
N LEU A 58 18.57 -12.70 7.56
CA LEU A 58 17.83 -11.52 7.08
C LEU A 58 18.29 -11.05 5.70
N LEU A 59 19.59 -11.13 5.39
CA LEU A 59 20.13 -10.82 4.08
C LEU A 59 19.65 -11.81 3.01
N VAL A 60 19.72 -13.11 3.30
CA VAL A 60 19.21 -14.17 2.39
C VAL A 60 17.73 -13.95 2.10
N LYS A 61 16.91 -13.69 3.13
CA LYS A 61 15.50 -13.35 2.95
C LYS A 61 15.32 -12.13 2.04
N GLY A 62 16.07 -11.06 2.29
CA GLY A 62 16.02 -9.84 1.49
C GLY A 62 16.40 -10.07 0.02
N LEU A 63 17.39 -10.95 -0.25
CA LEU A 63 17.77 -11.34 -1.60
C LEU A 63 16.71 -12.21 -2.28
N CYS A 64 16.10 -13.16 -1.55
CA CYS A 64 14.98 -13.95 -2.07
C CYS A 64 13.78 -13.06 -2.43
N SER A 65 13.43 -12.09 -1.57
CA SER A 65 12.38 -11.12 -1.87
C SER A 65 12.75 -10.18 -3.03
N LEU A 66 14.04 -9.80 -3.13
CA LEU A 66 14.52 -9.00 -4.25
C LEU A 66 14.39 -9.75 -5.58
N ALA A 67 14.63 -11.07 -5.59
CA ALA A 67 14.47 -11.89 -6.80
C ALA A 67 13.05 -11.78 -7.38
N GLU A 68 12.03 -11.76 -6.54
CA GLU A 68 10.64 -11.55 -6.94
C GLU A 68 10.38 -10.09 -7.36
N GLU A 69 10.85 -9.12 -6.58
CA GLU A 69 10.63 -7.69 -6.85
C GLU A 69 11.37 -7.19 -8.11
N LEU A 70 12.43 -7.88 -8.57
CA LEU A 70 13.13 -7.58 -9.82
C LEU A 70 12.19 -7.70 -11.04
N CYS A 71 11.23 -8.61 -11.02
CA CYS A 71 10.20 -8.74 -12.07
C CYS A 71 9.23 -7.53 -12.10
N HIS A 72 9.19 -6.74 -11.04
CA HIS A 72 8.28 -5.60 -10.87
C HIS A 72 8.99 -4.24 -10.86
N VAL A 73 10.26 -4.18 -11.27
CA VAL A 73 11.06 -2.93 -11.32
C VAL A 73 10.40 -1.86 -12.19
N HIS A 74 9.88 -2.26 -13.36
CA HIS A 74 9.29 -1.31 -14.29
C HIS A 74 7.94 -0.76 -13.77
N SER A 75 7.07 -1.62 -13.26
CA SER A 75 5.71 -1.24 -12.82
C SER A 75 5.68 -0.57 -11.44
N ARG A 76 6.55 -0.99 -10.50
CA ARG A 76 6.49 -0.57 -9.10
C ARG A 76 7.56 0.46 -8.71
N TYR A 77 8.75 0.36 -9.29
CA TYR A 77 9.91 1.19 -8.90
C TYR A 77 10.34 2.20 -9.97
N GLN A 78 9.50 2.44 -10.99
CA GLN A 78 9.76 3.40 -12.07
C GLN A 78 11.12 3.15 -12.76
N SER A 79 11.40 1.87 -13.05
CA SER A 79 12.67 1.42 -13.67
C SER A 79 13.94 1.63 -12.83
N SER A 80 13.82 1.97 -11.54
CA SER A 80 14.96 2.19 -10.67
C SER A 80 15.31 0.95 -9.84
N TYR A 81 16.39 0.24 -10.22
CA TYR A 81 16.90 -0.92 -9.49
C TYR A 81 17.33 -0.60 -8.06
N TRP A 82 17.95 0.57 -7.86
CA TRP A 82 18.40 0.99 -6.53
C TRP A 82 17.23 1.16 -5.55
N ARG A 83 16.08 1.69 -6.02
CA ARG A 83 14.87 1.80 -5.19
C ARG A 83 14.31 0.42 -4.81
N ALA A 84 14.36 -0.56 -5.72
CA ALA A 84 13.95 -1.93 -5.42
C ALA A 84 14.85 -2.59 -4.37
N VAL A 85 16.18 -2.44 -4.51
CA VAL A 85 17.18 -2.91 -3.52
C VAL A 85 16.95 -2.25 -2.16
N GLN A 86 16.76 -0.93 -2.12
CA GLN A 86 16.48 -0.21 -0.88
C GLN A 86 15.17 -0.64 -0.22
N ALA A 87 14.13 -0.93 -1.01
CA ALA A 87 12.85 -1.40 -0.49
C ALA A 87 12.94 -2.82 0.10
N CYS A 88 13.69 -3.73 -0.55
CA CYS A 88 13.83 -5.11 -0.10
C CYS A 88 14.79 -5.27 1.08
N LEU A 89 15.90 -4.53 1.09
CA LEU A 89 16.91 -4.60 2.15
C LEU A 89 16.72 -3.56 3.26
N ALA A 90 15.70 -2.70 3.17
CA ALA A 90 15.23 -1.66 4.11
C ALA A 90 16.30 -0.70 4.68
N ARG A 91 17.29 -1.23 5.42
CA ARG A 91 18.43 -0.51 6.00
C ARG A 91 19.73 -1.28 5.74
N PRO A 92 20.18 -1.39 4.47
CA PRO A 92 21.36 -2.18 4.10
C PRO A 92 22.63 -1.74 4.84
N ILE A 93 22.73 -0.44 5.18
CA ILE A 93 23.87 0.12 5.91
C ILE A 93 23.97 -0.42 7.34
N ARG A 94 22.84 -0.56 8.06
CA ARG A 94 22.85 -1.09 9.43
C ARG A 94 23.12 -2.59 9.45
N CYS A 95 22.50 -3.32 8.52
CA CYS A 95 22.76 -4.76 8.37
C CYS A 95 24.22 -5.00 7.97
N GLY A 96 24.77 -4.21 7.05
CA GLY A 96 26.17 -4.30 6.64
C GLY A 96 27.15 -3.97 7.77
N ALA A 97 26.88 -2.92 8.55
CA ALA A 97 27.70 -2.57 9.72
C ALA A 97 27.67 -3.66 10.80
N LEU A 98 26.50 -4.23 11.09
CA LEU A 98 26.36 -5.35 12.04
C LEU A 98 27.06 -6.61 11.51
N LEU A 99 26.96 -6.89 10.21
CA LEU A 99 27.65 -8.01 9.59
C LEU A 99 29.17 -7.84 9.69
N LEU A 100 29.71 -6.67 9.35
CA LEU A 100 31.14 -6.36 9.47
C LEU A 100 31.64 -6.49 10.90
N LEU A 101 30.87 -5.98 11.88
CA LEU A 101 31.18 -6.12 13.30
C LEU A 101 31.20 -7.61 13.71
N SER A 102 30.21 -8.38 13.27
CA SER A 102 30.13 -9.81 13.57
C SER A 102 31.27 -10.62 12.93
N CYS A 103 31.68 -10.27 11.71
CA CYS A 103 32.82 -10.86 11.03
C CYS A 103 34.13 -10.51 11.75
N TYR A 104 34.30 -9.25 12.16
CA TYR A 104 35.48 -8.81 12.93
C TYR A 104 35.65 -9.62 14.22
N PHE A 105 34.59 -9.76 15.01
CA PHE A 105 34.62 -10.57 16.22
C PHE A 105 34.83 -12.07 15.91
N TYR A 106 34.20 -12.60 14.86
CA TYR A 106 34.39 -14.00 14.45
C TYR A 106 35.84 -14.32 14.08
N PHE A 107 36.50 -13.47 13.28
CA PHE A 107 37.91 -13.65 12.92
C PHE A 107 38.84 -13.46 14.12
N ALA A 108 38.51 -12.57 15.04
CA ALA A 108 39.27 -12.39 16.29
C ALA A 108 39.15 -13.59 17.24
N LEU A 109 38.03 -14.33 17.18
CA LEU A 109 37.71 -15.44 18.09
C LEU A 109 37.99 -16.84 17.50
N GLN A 110 38.68 -16.92 16.35
CA GLN A 110 39.16 -18.12 15.60
C GLN A 110 38.71 -19.47 16.17
N ASN A 111 37.64 -20.11 15.65
CA ASN A 111 37.41 -21.51 16.04
C ASN A 111 36.51 -22.45 15.21
N MET A 112 35.95 -22.13 14.04
CA MET A 112 35.07 -23.09 13.32
C MET A 112 35.17 -23.05 11.78
N PRO A 113 34.86 -24.18 11.09
CA PRO A 113 34.81 -24.23 9.63
C PRO A 113 33.58 -23.48 9.10
N LEU A 114 33.82 -22.24 8.66
CA LEU A 114 32.81 -21.29 8.17
C LEU A 114 31.90 -21.87 7.07
N THR A 115 32.43 -22.74 6.22
CA THR A 115 31.73 -23.30 5.04
C THR A 115 30.51 -24.14 5.40
N TRP A 116 30.64 -25.06 6.36
CA TRP A 116 29.53 -25.91 6.81
C TRP A 116 28.44 -25.09 7.52
N MET A 117 28.85 -24.10 8.30
CA MET A 117 27.90 -23.20 8.98
C MET A 117 27.08 -22.39 7.98
N LEU A 118 27.71 -21.87 6.92
CA LEU A 118 27.00 -21.17 5.85
C LEU A 118 26.04 -22.08 5.08
N ALA A 119 26.44 -23.34 4.82
CA ALA A 119 25.60 -24.31 4.13
C ALA A 119 24.35 -24.68 4.95
N LEU A 120 24.53 -24.99 6.23
CA LEU A 120 23.42 -25.29 7.16
C LEU A 120 22.52 -24.08 7.37
N LEU A 121 23.10 -22.88 7.47
CA LEU A 121 22.33 -21.64 7.57
C LEU A 121 21.49 -21.40 6.32
N GLY A 122 22.07 -21.56 5.13
CA GLY A 122 21.35 -21.47 3.86
C GLY A 122 20.18 -22.45 3.79
N LEU A 123 20.41 -23.71 4.16
CA LEU A 123 19.36 -24.74 4.23
C LEU A 123 18.25 -24.35 5.21
N SER A 124 18.60 -23.88 6.41
CA SER A 124 17.62 -23.47 7.42
C SER A 124 16.76 -22.29 6.96
N GLN A 125 17.34 -21.32 6.25
CA GLN A 125 16.60 -20.17 5.73
C GLN A 125 15.71 -20.56 4.56
N ALA A 126 16.19 -21.42 3.65
CA ALA A 126 15.38 -21.96 2.57
C ALA A 126 14.17 -22.72 3.11
N LEU A 127 14.35 -23.57 4.14
CA LEU A 127 13.25 -24.25 4.82
C LEU A 127 12.27 -23.28 5.47
N ASN A 128 12.78 -22.26 6.19
CA ASN A 128 11.93 -21.24 6.80
C ASN A 128 11.06 -20.47 5.79
N ILE A 129 11.61 -20.17 4.61
CA ILE A 129 10.89 -19.51 3.52
C ILE A 129 9.86 -20.46 2.91
N LEU A 130 10.27 -21.69 2.58
CA LEU A 130 9.41 -22.69 1.93
C LEU A 130 8.23 -23.11 2.82
N LEU A 131 8.47 -23.24 4.13
CA LEU A 131 7.46 -23.58 5.13
C LEU A 131 6.64 -22.36 5.61
N GLY A 132 6.97 -21.14 5.17
CA GLY A 132 6.26 -19.93 5.57
C GLY A 132 6.40 -19.58 7.06
N LEU A 133 7.46 -20.05 7.74
CA LEU A 133 7.65 -19.86 9.19
C LEU A 133 7.89 -18.41 9.60
N GLN A 134 8.13 -17.51 8.63
CA GLN A 134 8.42 -16.10 8.86
C GLN A 134 7.24 -15.17 8.53
N CYS A 135 6.02 -15.70 8.47
CA CYS A 135 4.81 -14.89 8.35
C CYS A 135 4.59 -14.03 9.60
N LEU A 136 4.18 -12.77 9.40
CA LEU A 136 3.83 -11.88 10.50
C LEU A 136 2.56 -12.38 11.19
N ALA A 137 2.53 -12.27 12.52
CA ALA A 137 1.33 -12.59 13.28
C ALA A 137 0.19 -11.60 12.95
N PRO A 138 -1.09 -11.99 13.04
CA PRO A 138 -2.23 -11.10 12.77
C PRO A 138 -2.18 -9.80 13.60
N ALA A 139 -1.69 -9.89 14.83
CA ALA A 139 -1.49 -8.73 15.69
C ALA A 139 -0.44 -7.76 15.10
N GLU A 140 0.64 -8.25 14.52
CA GLU A 140 1.69 -7.42 13.91
C GLU A 140 1.20 -6.77 12.61
N VAL A 141 0.47 -7.53 11.77
CA VAL A 141 -0.17 -6.99 10.55
C VAL A 141 -1.13 -5.85 10.92
N SER A 142 -1.99 -6.05 11.92
CA SER A 142 -2.91 -5.01 12.41
C SER A 142 -2.15 -3.79 12.96
N ALA A 143 -1.04 -3.96 13.67
CA ALA A 143 -0.21 -2.83 14.11
C ALA A 143 0.37 -2.04 12.93
N ILE A 144 0.80 -2.71 11.86
CA ILE A 144 1.31 -2.05 10.66
C ILE A 144 0.19 -1.25 9.98
N CYS A 145 -0.99 -1.86 9.81
CA CYS A 145 -2.15 -1.23 9.19
C CYS A 145 -2.63 0.00 9.98
N GLU A 146 -2.74 -0.10 11.31
CA GLU A 146 -3.12 1.01 12.20
C GLU A 146 -2.07 2.13 12.17
N LYS A 147 -0.78 1.79 12.29
CA LYS A 147 0.30 2.78 12.34
C LYS A 147 0.43 3.59 11.04
N ARG A 148 0.20 2.95 9.90
CA ARG A 148 0.34 3.56 8.57
C ARG A 148 -0.99 3.97 7.93
N ASN A 149 -2.12 3.80 8.61
CA ASN A 149 -3.47 4.06 8.10
C ASN A 149 -3.74 3.41 6.72
N LEU A 150 -3.29 2.16 6.52
CA LEU A 150 -3.30 1.50 5.21
C LEU A 150 -4.69 1.07 4.73
N ASN A 151 -5.70 1.10 5.62
CA ASN A 151 -7.04 0.60 5.32
C ASN A 151 -7.94 1.61 4.57
N VAL A 152 -7.45 2.82 4.29
CA VAL A 152 -8.24 3.88 3.67
C VAL A 152 -8.68 3.51 2.25
N ALA A 153 -7.79 2.97 1.43
CA ALA A 153 -8.08 2.63 0.02
C ALA A 153 -9.23 1.62 -0.09
N HIS A 154 -9.19 0.57 0.74
CA HIS A 154 -10.26 -0.45 0.80
C HIS A 154 -11.59 0.17 1.23
N GLY A 155 -11.59 1.00 2.27
CA GLY A 155 -12.80 1.69 2.73
C GLY A 155 -13.41 2.61 1.66
N LEU A 156 -12.57 3.35 0.94
CA LEU A 156 -13.02 4.21 -0.16
C LEU A 156 -13.59 3.41 -1.32
N ALA A 157 -12.93 2.32 -1.73
CA ALA A 157 -13.41 1.45 -2.80
C ALA A 157 -14.77 0.84 -2.46
N TRP A 158 -14.92 0.29 -1.26
CA TRP A 158 -16.19 -0.25 -0.77
C TRP A 158 -17.29 0.82 -0.67
N SER A 159 -16.95 2.00 -0.16
CA SER A 159 -17.87 3.13 -0.06
C SER A 159 -18.36 3.58 -1.45
N TYR A 160 -17.48 3.61 -2.45
CA TYR A 160 -17.86 3.97 -3.81
C TYR A 160 -18.71 2.89 -4.48
N TYR A 161 -18.35 1.61 -4.31
CA TYR A 161 -19.11 0.50 -4.85
C TYR A 161 -20.54 0.44 -4.28
N ILE A 162 -20.68 0.37 -2.95
CA ILE A 162 -22.00 0.27 -2.30
C ILE A 162 -22.77 1.59 -2.34
N GLY A 163 -22.07 2.72 -2.27
CA GLY A 163 -22.65 4.05 -2.21
C GLY A 163 -23.13 4.59 -3.56
N TYR A 164 -22.57 4.10 -4.66
CA TYR A 164 -22.83 4.62 -6.01
C TYR A 164 -22.99 3.52 -7.06
N LEU A 165 -21.96 2.71 -7.32
CA LEU A 165 -21.97 1.76 -8.45
C LEU A 165 -23.10 0.73 -8.35
N ARG A 166 -23.32 0.15 -7.17
CA ARG A 166 -24.38 -0.84 -6.93
C ARG A 166 -25.78 -0.26 -7.16
N LEU A 167 -25.96 1.06 -7.07
CA LEU A 167 -27.25 1.71 -7.32
C LEU A 167 -27.45 2.09 -8.78
N ILE A 168 -26.39 2.58 -9.42
CA ILE A 168 -26.52 3.24 -10.73
C ILE A 168 -26.34 2.27 -11.89
N LEU A 169 -25.58 1.18 -11.69
CA LEU A 169 -25.35 0.18 -12.74
C LEU A 169 -26.63 -0.61 -13.08
N PRO A 170 -27.46 -1.06 -12.11
CA PRO A 170 -28.77 -1.61 -12.41
C PRO A 170 -29.65 -0.55 -13.07
N GLY A 171 -30.12 -0.80 -14.29
CA GLY A 171 -30.94 0.14 -15.05
C GLY A 171 -30.15 1.16 -15.90
N PHE A 172 -28.82 1.19 -15.81
CA PHE A 172 -27.98 2.07 -16.64
C PHE A 172 -28.23 1.88 -18.14
N ARG A 173 -28.26 0.62 -18.59
CA ARG A 173 -28.53 0.28 -20.00
C ARG A 173 -29.91 0.76 -20.47
N ALA A 174 -30.93 0.64 -19.61
CA ALA A 174 -32.28 1.11 -19.92
C ALA A 174 -32.30 2.64 -20.07
N ARG A 175 -31.60 3.37 -19.19
CA ARG A 175 -31.46 4.84 -19.29
C ARG A 175 -30.78 5.28 -20.59
N ILE A 176 -29.75 4.55 -21.02
CA ILE A 176 -29.09 4.80 -22.32
C ILE A 176 -30.05 4.53 -23.48
N GLN A 177 -30.83 3.45 -23.43
CA GLN A 177 -31.82 3.17 -24.47
C GLN A 177 -32.89 4.26 -24.56
N THR A 178 -33.36 4.76 -23.42
CA THR A 178 -34.31 5.88 -23.37
C THR A 178 -33.70 7.15 -23.98
N TYR A 179 -32.46 7.48 -23.62
CA TYR A 179 -31.74 8.61 -24.22
C TYR A 179 -31.60 8.44 -25.74
N ASN A 180 -31.20 7.26 -26.21
CA ASN A 180 -31.06 6.99 -27.64
C ASN A 180 -32.36 7.16 -28.42
N ARG A 181 -33.52 6.79 -27.84
CA ARG A 181 -34.83 7.03 -28.47
C ARG A 181 -35.12 8.53 -28.62
N LEU A 182 -34.75 9.33 -27.63
CA LEU A 182 -34.96 10.78 -27.63
C LEU A 182 -34.00 11.53 -28.56
N HIS A 183 -32.76 11.05 -28.69
CA HIS A 183 -31.68 11.72 -29.42
C HIS A 183 -31.26 10.98 -30.71
N LYS A 184 -32.20 10.33 -31.43
CA LYS A 184 -31.95 9.73 -32.76
C LYS A 184 -30.81 8.70 -32.82
N ASN A 185 -30.62 7.95 -31.74
CA ASN A 185 -29.54 7.00 -31.54
C ASN A 185 -28.16 7.66 -31.75
N VAL A 186 -27.78 8.63 -30.92
CA VAL A 186 -26.39 9.13 -30.90
C VAL A 186 -25.44 8.04 -30.39
N LEU A 187 -25.81 7.30 -29.34
CA LEU A 187 -24.97 6.29 -28.70
C LEU A 187 -25.17 4.90 -29.34
N ARG A 188 -24.71 4.67 -30.58
CA ARG A 188 -24.93 3.41 -31.33
C ARG A 188 -23.93 2.29 -31.03
N GLY A 189 -22.79 2.59 -30.42
CA GLY A 189 -21.70 1.61 -30.22
C GLY A 189 -21.95 0.61 -29.08
N ALA A 190 -21.49 -0.64 -29.22
CA ALA A 190 -21.47 -1.58 -28.08
C ALA A 190 -20.63 -1.04 -26.90
N GLY A 191 -19.65 -0.17 -27.20
CA GLY A 191 -18.83 0.54 -26.20
C GLY A 191 -19.53 1.72 -25.52
N SER A 192 -20.56 2.32 -26.13
CA SER A 192 -21.30 3.47 -25.56
C SER A 192 -22.37 3.05 -24.55
N HIS A 193 -22.59 1.75 -24.35
CA HIS A 193 -23.48 1.19 -23.33
C HIS A 193 -22.75 0.90 -22.00
N ARG A 194 -21.52 1.39 -21.83
CA ARG A 194 -20.68 1.17 -20.64
C ARG A 194 -20.45 2.49 -19.91
N LEU A 195 -20.34 2.42 -18.59
CA LEU A 195 -19.95 3.55 -17.76
C LEU A 195 -18.42 3.61 -17.67
N HIS A 196 -17.79 4.60 -18.32
CA HIS A 196 -16.35 4.81 -18.19
C HIS A 196 -16.07 5.66 -16.95
N ILE A 197 -15.12 5.23 -16.12
CA ILE A 197 -14.74 5.91 -14.88
C ILE A 197 -13.26 6.26 -14.99
N LEU A 198 -12.94 7.55 -14.87
CA LEU A 198 -11.57 8.04 -14.94
C LEU A 198 -10.91 7.93 -13.56
N PHE A 199 -9.74 7.27 -13.52
CA PHE A 199 -8.90 7.13 -12.33
C PHE A 199 -7.52 7.77 -12.57
N PRO A 200 -7.41 9.09 -12.41
CA PRO A 200 -6.14 9.77 -12.61
C PRO A 200 -5.20 9.44 -11.44
N LEU A 201 -4.02 8.88 -11.75
CA LEU A 201 -3.08 8.36 -10.74
C LEU A 201 -2.41 9.48 -9.92
N ASP A 202 -2.39 10.70 -10.45
CA ASP A 202 -1.97 11.92 -9.75
C ASP A 202 -3.01 12.42 -8.72
N CYS A 203 -4.19 11.77 -8.67
CA CYS A 203 -5.34 12.15 -7.86
C CYS A 203 -5.90 13.56 -8.18
N GLY A 204 -5.51 14.14 -9.31
CA GLY A 204 -6.00 15.43 -9.79
C GLY A 204 -7.34 15.25 -10.51
N VAL A 205 -8.43 15.70 -9.88
CA VAL A 205 -9.78 15.63 -10.49
C VAL A 205 -10.26 17.05 -10.79
N PRO A 206 -10.28 17.48 -12.06
CA PRO A 206 -10.84 18.77 -12.45
C PRO A 206 -12.37 18.74 -12.38
N ASP A 207 -12.98 19.90 -12.12
CA ASP A 207 -14.45 20.02 -12.04
C ASP A 207 -15.13 19.91 -13.42
N ASN A 208 -14.40 20.24 -14.49
CA ASN A 208 -14.83 20.15 -15.89
C ASN A 208 -13.80 19.38 -16.73
N LEU A 209 -14.26 18.33 -17.44
CA LEU A 209 -13.40 17.52 -18.30
C LEU A 209 -12.87 18.29 -19.52
N SER A 210 -13.62 19.27 -20.02
CA SER A 210 -13.18 20.09 -21.17
C SER A 210 -11.97 20.98 -20.86
N VAL A 211 -11.69 21.22 -19.57
CA VAL A 211 -10.47 21.93 -19.13
C VAL A 211 -9.26 20.99 -19.15
N ALA A 212 -9.47 19.70 -18.92
CA ALA A 212 -8.41 18.70 -18.97
C ALA A 212 -8.00 18.39 -20.40
N ASP A 213 -8.98 18.30 -21.32
CA ASP A 213 -8.76 18.09 -22.74
C ASP A 213 -9.87 18.77 -23.55
N PRO A 214 -9.55 19.73 -24.44
CA PRO A 214 -10.56 20.43 -25.25
C PRO A 214 -11.27 19.51 -26.26
N ASN A 215 -10.72 18.33 -26.55
CA ASN A 215 -11.36 17.34 -27.41
C ASN A 215 -12.53 16.62 -26.72
N ILE A 216 -12.69 16.77 -25.40
CA ILE A 216 -13.80 16.23 -24.63
C ILE A 216 -14.87 17.32 -24.48
N ARG A 217 -15.97 17.19 -25.22
CA ARG A 217 -17.05 18.19 -25.21
C ARG A 217 -18.28 17.65 -24.52
N PHE A 218 -18.84 18.42 -23.61
CA PHE A 218 -20.10 18.07 -22.97
C PHE A 218 -21.22 18.08 -24.01
N LEU A 219 -21.99 16.99 -24.08
CA LEU A 219 -23.11 16.84 -25.00
C LEU A 219 -24.44 17.06 -24.27
N ASP A 220 -24.73 16.22 -23.28
CA ASP A 220 -25.99 16.26 -22.54
C ASP A 220 -25.91 15.47 -21.20
N GLU A 221 -26.96 15.53 -20.39
CA GLU A 221 -27.14 14.67 -19.22
C GLU A 221 -28.00 13.44 -19.54
N LEU A 222 -27.59 12.27 -19.02
CA LEU A 222 -28.39 11.06 -19.10
C LEU A 222 -29.62 11.19 -18.18
N PRO A 223 -30.81 10.68 -18.58
CA PRO A 223 -32.03 10.74 -17.77
C PRO A 223 -31.77 10.37 -16.32
N GLN A 224 -32.22 11.22 -15.40
CA GLN A 224 -31.86 11.15 -13.99
C GLN A 224 -32.43 9.89 -13.32
N GLN A 225 -31.70 9.37 -12.33
CA GLN A 225 -32.19 8.31 -11.46
C GLN A 225 -32.41 8.87 -10.06
N SER A 226 -33.62 8.76 -9.54
CA SER A 226 -33.99 9.22 -8.19
C SER A 226 -34.28 8.03 -7.29
N THR A 227 -33.79 8.07 -6.05
CA THR A 227 -34.08 7.04 -5.04
C THR A 227 -34.00 7.59 -3.62
N ASP A 228 -34.79 7.03 -2.71
CA ASP A 228 -34.75 7.39 -1.30
C ASP A 228 -33.58 6.69 -0.61
N ARG A 229 -32.68 7.43 0.04
CA ARG A 229 -31.54 6.81 0.75
C ARG A 229 -31.02 7.63 1.90
N ALA A 230 -30.64 6.95 2.99
CA ALA A 230 -29.99 7.54 4.16
C ALA A 230 -30.79 8.73 4.75
N GLY A 231 -32.12 8.61 4.79
CA GLY A 231 -33.01 9.66 5.26
C GLY A 231 -33.30 10.78 4.24
N ILE A 232 -32.68 10.76 3.06
CA ILE A 232 -32.95 11.73 1.99
C ILE A 232 -33.97 11.12 1.02
N LYS A 233 -35.11 11.79 0.88
CA LYS A 233 -36.13 11.46 -0.13
C LYS A 233 -35.74 12.00 -1.49
N GLY A 234 -35.94 11.22 -2.55
CA GLY A 234 -35.74 11.62 -3.93
C GLY A 234 -34.30 12.01 -4.28
N ARG A 235 -33.30 11.32 -3.74
CA ARG A 235 -31.89 11.62 -4.05
C ARG A 235 -31.60 11.35 -5.52
N VAL A 236 -31.17 12.39 -6.23
CA VAL A 236 -30.90 12.36 -7.67
C VAL A 236 -29.43 11.96 -7.95
N TYR A 237 -29.26 11.05 -8.90
CA TYR A 237 -27.97 10.68 -9.49
C TYR A 237 -27.93 11.14 -10.95
N THR A 238 -26.95 11.98 -11.26
CA THR A 238 -26.73 12.53 -12.61
C THR A 238 -25.52 11.87 -13.27
N ASN A 239 -25.61 11.65 -14.57
CA ASN A 239 -24.49 11.22 -15.41
C ASN A 239 -24.42 12.14 -16.62
N SER A 240 -23.22 12.52 -17.01
CA SER A 240 -22.99 13.38 -18.17
C SER A 240 -22.51 12.54 -19.35
N ILE A 241 -22.94 12.92 -20.54
CA ILE A 241 -22.54 12.37 -21.83
C ILE A 241 -21.59 13.37 -22.47
N TYR A 242 -20.49 12.84 -22.99
CA TYR A 242 -19.45 13.63 -23.64
C TYR A 242 -19.20 13.08 -25.04
N GLU A 243 -19.03 13.99 -25.98
CA GLU A 243 -18.53 13.73 -27.33
C GLU A 243 -17.00 13.81 -27.31
N LEU A 244 -16.33 12.88 -28.00
CA LEU A 244 -14.88 12.87 -28.15
C LEU A 244 -14.50 13.23 -29.59
N LEU A 245 -13.68 14.27 -29.73
CA LEU A 245 -13.16 14.70 -31.03
C LEU A 245 -11.80 14.05 -31.33
N GLU A 246 -11.63 13.62 -32.58
CA GLU A 246 -10.36 13.17 -33.16
C GLU A 246 -10.09 14.03 -34.40
N ASN A 247 -8.99 14.78 -34.39
CA ASN A 247 -8.65 15.75 -35.45
C ASN A 247 -9.79 16.78 -35.75
N GLY A 248 -10.54 17.16 -34.72
CA GLY A 248 -11.67 18.10 -34.85
C GLY A 248 -12.97 17.49 -35.39
N GLN A 249 -13.01 16.18 -35.67
CA GLN A 249 -14.23 15.46 -36.04
C GLN A 249 -14.70 14.53 -34.92
N PRO A 250 -16.02 14.35 -34.74
CA PRO A 250 -16.56 13.48 -33.70
C PRO A 250 -16.28 12.00 -33.97
N ASN A 251 -15.73 11.30 -32.97
CA ASN A 251 -15.45 9.87 -33.04
C ASN A 251 -16.66 9.07 -32.50
N PRO A 252 -17.35 8.28 -33.35
CA PRO A 252 -18.61 7.61 -33.00
C PRO A 252 -18.48 6.40 -32.06
N GLN A 253 -17.28 6.01 -31.61
CA GLN A 253 -17.06 4.74 -30.89
C GLN A 253 -16.88 4.85 -29.37
N ARG A 254 -16.74 6.06 -28.79
CA ARG A 254 -16.26 6.22 -27.40
C ARG A 254 -17.00 7.33 -26.66
N GLU A 255 -18.18 7.05 -26.12
CA GLU A 255 -18.94 8.05 -25.36
C GLU A 255 -19.45 7.47 -24.03
N ALA A 256 -19.49 8.34 -23.00
CA ALA A 256 -19.89 8.15 -21.60
C ALA A 256 -18.76 7.93 -20.56
N ALA A 257 -18.08 9.01 -20.17
CA ALA A 257 -17.29 9.05 -18.94
C ALA A 257 -18.08 9.74 -17.82
N SER A 258 -18.30 9.04 -16.70
CA SER A 258 -18.69 9.70 -15.45
C SER A 258 -17.42 10.03 -14.65
N PRO A 259 -17.17 11.31 -14.30
CA PRO A 259 -16.08 11.66 -13.42
C PRO A 259 -16.28 10.99 -12.06
N CYS A 260 -15.20 10.49 -11.47
CA CYS A 260 -15.20 10.03 -10.09
C CYS A 260 -15.38 11.25 -9.15
N ARG A 261 -16.62 11.76 -9.00
CA ARG A 261 -16.94 12.87 -8.09
C ARG A 261 -16.95 12.36 -6.65
N ARG A 262 -15.77 12.24 -6.05
CA ARG A 262 -15.61 12.44 -4.61
C ARG A 262 -14.37 13.27 -4.33
N ARG A 263 -14.59 14.59 -4.26
CA ARG A 263 -13.73 15.47 -3.47
C ARG A 263 -13.93 15.05 -2.01
N SER A 264 -12.98 14.29 -1.45
CA SER A 264 -12.90 14.15 0.00
C SER A 264 -12.48 15.51 0.56
N SER A 265 -13.46 16.36 0.84
CA SER A 265 -13.32 17.50 1.75
C SER A 265 -13.13 16.97 3.18
N GLY A 266 -12.03 16.27 3.40
CA GLY A 266 -11.45 16.07 4.70
C GLY A 266 -10.32 17.08 4.79
N THR A 267 -10.45 18.04 5.69
CA THR A 267 -9.42 18.97 6.12
C THR A 267 -8.20 18.22 6.66
N PHE A 268 -7.39 17.63 5.78
CA PHE A 268 -6.02 17.30 6.12
C PHE A 268 -5.20 18.55 5.85
N GLY A 269 -5.11 19.39 6.88
CA GLY A 269 -4.30 20.60 6.85
C GLY A 269 -2.88 20.26 6.42
N ARG A 270 -2.55 20.51 5.15
CA ARG A 270 -1.17 20.71 4.72
C ARG A 270 -0.66 21.89 5.54
N ARG A 271 0.10 21.61 6.59
CA ARG A 271 1.11 22.56 7.08
C ARG A 271 1.97 22.90 5.86
N LYS A 272 1.78 24.11 5.33
CA LYS A 272 2.63 24.72 4.30
C LYS A 272 4.06 24.77 4.85
N GLY A 273 4.89 23.80 4.47
CA GLY A 273 6.33 23.94 4.44
C GLY A 273 6.72 24.30 3.00
N ARG A 274 7.08 25.56 2.78
CA ARG A 274 7.65 26.07 1.53
C ARG A 274 9.02 25.43 1.30
N LEU A 275 9.36 25.14 0.05
CA LEU A 275 10.56 25.61 -0.68
C LEU A 275 10.72 24.82 -1.99
N PRO A 276 11.40 25.39 -3.00
CA PRO A 276 10.94 25.44 -4.37
C PRO A 276 11.80 24.57 -5.30
N TRP A 277 11.40 24.61 -6.56
CA TRP A 277 12.07 24.05 -7.73
C TRP A 277 13.57 24.35 -7.79
N ALA A 278 14.34 23.34 -8.18
CA ALA A 278 15.55 23.44 -9.00
C ALA A 278 15.69 22.07 -9.70
N ALA A 279 15.49 21.93 -11.02
CA ALA A 279 16.38 22.38 -12.09
C ALA A 279 17.82 21.86 -11.93
N ARG A 280 18.02 20.58 -12.27
CA ARG A 280 19.03 20.05 -13.21
C ARG A 280 18.84 18.54 -13.34
#